data_AF-A0A369Y1K9-F1
#
_entry.id   AF-A0A369Y1K9-F1
#
_cell.length_a   1.000
_cell.length_b   1.000
_cell.length_c   1.000
_cell.angle_alpha   90.00
_cell.angle_beta   90.00
_cell.angle_gamma   90.00
#
_symmetry.space_group_name_H-M   'P 1'
#
loop_
_entity.id
_entity.type
_entity.pdbx_description
1 polymer ?
#
loop_
_entity_poly.entity_id
_entity_poly.type
_entity_poly.pdbx_seq_one_letter_code
_entity_poly.pdbx_strand_id
1 'polypeptide(L)'
;MSKYLLIDRATTTKAVTKLLKSGLIEKIPDDKDKRAFNLYLTPKGEEACKTIKVEAADFLKEMIKDIPEEEYIKTINTLDQMLKNVKNMHTEIKKYK
;
A
#
# COMPACT_ATOMS: atom_id res chain seq x y z
N MET A 1 -3.75 -6.91 5.91
CA MET A 1 -3.27 -5.55 5.58
C MET A 1 -1.81 -5.30 5.98
N SER A 2 -1.33 -5.63 7.20
CA SER A 2 0.10 -5.44 7.55
C SER A 2 1.09 -6.20 6.65
N LYS A 3 0.66 -7.31 6.04
CA LYS A 3 1.48 -8.14 5.14
C LYS A 3 1.78 -7.49 3.78
N TYR A 4 0.97 -6.54 3.34
CA TYR A 4 1.13 -5.84 2.05
C TYR A 4 1.94 -4.54 2.18
N LEU A 5 1.87 -3.88 3.33
CA LEU A 5 2.54 -2.60 3.57
C LEU A 5 3.87 -2.72 4.32
N LEU A 6 4.24 -3.91 4.85
CA LEU A 6 5.40 -4.10 5.74
C LEU A 6 5.36 -3.20 6.99
N ILE A 7 4.18 -2.68 7.35
CA ILE A 7 3.96 -1.80 8.50
C ILE A 7 3.33 -2.61 9.65
N ASP A 8 3.82 -2.40 10.87
CA ASP A 8 3.27 -3.00 12.10
C ASP A 8 1.74 -2.74 12.26
N ARG A 9 1.07 -3.66 12.97
CA ARG A 9 -0.37 -3.60 13.23
C ARG A 9 -0.78 -2.31 13.95
N ALA A 10 0.01 -1.81 14.91
CA ALA A 10 -0.35 -0.62 15.66
C ALA A 10 -0.36 0.64 14.78
N THR A 11 0.62 0.77 13.87
CA THR A 11 0.68 1.87 12.90
C THR A 11 -0.46 1.78 11.88
N THR A 12 -0.82 0.56 11.45
CA THR A 12 -1.97 0.32 10.55
C THR A 12 -3.28 0.76 11.21
N THR A 13 -3.51 0.41 12.48
CA THR A 13 -4.74 0.79 13.21
C THR A 13 -4.87 2.29 13.36
N LYS A 14 -3.78 3.02 13.65
CA LYS A 14 -3.79 4.48 13.73
C LYS A 14 -4.15 5.13 12.39
N ALA A 15 -3.55 4.65 11.30
CA ALA A 15 -3.85 5.14 9.95
C ALA A 15 -5.32 4.90 9.58
N VAL A 16 -5.81 3.67 9.78
CA VAL A 16 -7.22 3.30 9.54
C VAL A 16 -8.18 4.16 10.37
N THR A 17 -7.87 4.39 11.65
CA THR A 17 -8.71 5.24 12.52
C THR A 17 -8.80 6.68 11.98
N LYS A 18 -7.69 7.23 11.48
CA LYS A 18 -7.67 8.58 10.89
C LYS A 18 -8.48 8.63 9.59
N LEU A 19 -8.40 7.59 8.75
CA LEU A 19 -9.18 7.50 7.51
C LEU A 19 -10.69 7.35 7.79
N LEU A 20 -11.07 6.58 8.81
CA LEU A 20 -12.47 6.49 9.27
C LEU A 20 -12.97 7.85 9.77
N LYS A 21 -12.20 8.52 10.63
CA LYS A 21 -12.57 9.85 11.17
C LYS A 21 -12.69 10.93 10.10
N SER A 22 -11.94 10.84 9.02
CA SER A 22 -12.01 11.77 7.89
C SER A 22 -13.12 11.43 6.88
N GLY A 23 -13.83 10.31 7.09
CA GLY A 23 -14.92 9.84 6.25
C GLY A 23 -14.46 9.32 4.89
N LEU A 24 -13.19 8.95 4.75
CA LEU A 24 -12.61 8.43 3.51
C LEU A 24 -12.80 6.92 3.37
N ILE A 25 -12.93 6.21 4.50
CA ILE A 25 -13.25 4.79 4.52
C ILE A 25 -14.39 4.54 5.51
N GLU A 26 -15.06 3.43 5.32
CA GLU A 26 -16.07 2.90 6.24
C GLU A 26 -15.74 1.47 6.65
N LYS A 27 -16.29 1.05 7.80
CA LYS A 27 -16.15 -0.31 8.32
C LYS A 27 -17.50 -1.02 8.20
N ILE A 28 -17.54 -2.14 7.50
CA ILE A 28 -18.73 -2.99 7.39
C ILE A 28 -18.43 -4.28 8.15
N PRO A 29 -19.31 -4.70 9.09
CA PRO A 29 -19.17 -5.99 9.77
C PRO A 29 -19.09 -7.12 8.75
N ASP A 30 -18.23 -8.10 8.98
CA ASP A 30 -18.24 -9.31 8.17
C ASP A 30 -19.41 -10.21 8.59
N ASP A 31 -20.22 -10.65 7.63
CA ASP A 31 -21.38 -11.50 7.90
C ASP A 31 -20.98 -12.88 8.46
N LYS A 32 -19.73 -13.32 8.23
CA LYS A 32 -19.23 -14.62 8.68
C LYS A 32 -18.47 -14.54 10.01
N ASP A 33 -17.88 -13.39 10.33
CA ASP A 33 -17.20 -13.16 11.60
C ASP A 33 -17.49 -11.76 12.14
N LYS A 34 -18.35 -11.67 13.16
CA LYS A 34 -18.71 -10.41 13.83
C LYS A 34 -17.52 -9.70 14.52
N ARG A 35 -16.38 -10.38 14.66
CA ARG A 35 -15.13 -9.80 15.18
C ARG A 35 -14.26 -9.22 14.07
N ALA A 36 -14.56 -9.52 12.80
CA ALA A 36 -13.90 -8.97 11.63
C ALA A 36 -14.71 -7.81 11.04
N PHE A 37 -14.00 -6.80 10.56
CA PHE A 37 -14.57 -5.68 9.83
C PHE A 37 -13.86 -5.55 8.49
N ASN A 38 -14.64 -5.43 7.43
CA ASN A 38 -14.15 -5.13 6.09
C ASN A 38 -14.12 -3.60 5.92
N LEU A 39 -13.03 -3.09 5.35
CA LEU A 39 -12.84 -1.67 5.09
C LEU A 39 -13.15 -1.37 3.64
N TYR A 40 -14.03 -0.41 3.40
CA TYR A 40 -14.41 0.04 2.06
C TYR A 40 -14.12 1.54 1.90
N LEU A 41 -13.83 1.97 0.68
CA LEU A 41 -13.76 3.40 0.36
C LEU A 41 -15.18 3.97 0.32
N THR A 42 -15.37 5.14 0.92
CA THR A 42 -16.59 5.92 0.71
C THR A 42 -16.51 6.64 -0.64
N PRO A 43 -17.62 7.20 -1.17
CA PRO A 43 -17.56 8.05 -2.38
C PRO A 43 -16.51 9.18 -2.27
N LYS A 44 -16.42 9.80 -1.09
CA LYS A 44 -15.39 10.81 -0.78
C LYS A 44 -13.97 10.21 -0.82
N GLY A 45 -13.81 9.00 -0.31
CA GLY A 45 -12.56 8.24 -0.39
C GLY A 45 -12.14 7.94 -1.83
N GLU A 46 -13.10 7.54 -2.67
CA GLU A 46 -12.83 7.29 -4.09
C GLU A 46 -12.42 8.55 -4.84
N GLU A 47 -13.09 9.67 -4.62
CA GLU A 47 -12.71 10.96 -5.20
C GLU A 47 -11.30 11.37 -4.77
N ALA A 48 -11.00 11.30 -3.46
CA ALA A 48 -9.66 11.60 -2.96
C ALA A 48 -8.60 10.69 -3.60
N CYS A 49 -8.89 9.39 -3.74
CA CYS A 49 -8.00 8.46 -4.44
C CYS A 49 -7.82 8.81 -5.92
N LYS A 50 -8.85 9.29 -6.62
CA LYS A 50 -8.74 9.72 -8.01
C LYS A 50 -7.81 10.93 -8.13
N THR A 51 -8.00 11.95 -7.29
CA THR A 51 -7.13 13.14 -7.28
C THR A 51 -5.68 12.77 -7.02
N ILE A 52 -5.42 11.98 -5.97
CA ILE A 52 -4.07 11.55 -5.61
C ILE A 52 -3.44 10.73 -6.74
N LYS A 53 -4.20 9.86 -7.41
CA LYS A 53 -3.67 9.07 -8.53
C LYS A 53 -3.22 9.94 -9.70
N VAL A 54 -3.97 10.99 -10.02
CA VAL A 54 -3.59 11.93 -11.08
C VAL A 54 -2.31 12.66 -10.71
N GLU A 55 -2.25 13.26 -9.52
CA GLU A 55 -1.05 13.98 -9.06
C GLU A 55 0.17 13.06 -8.96
N ALA A 56 -0.02 11.83 -8.48
CA ALA A 56 1.06 10.84 -8.39
C ALA A 56 1.56 10.40 -9.77
N ALA A 57 0.68 10.28 -10.77
CA ALA A 57 1.06 9.94 -12.13
C ALA A 57 1.87 11.07 -12.78
N ASP A 58 1.44 12.32 -12.59
CA ASP A 58 2.16 13.49 -13.09
C ASP A 58 3.52 13.64 -12.41
N PHE A 59 3.57 13.47 -11.08
CA PHE A 59 4.81 13.46 -10.33
C PHE A 59 5.77 12.35 -10.79
N LEU A 60 5.26 11.13 -11.00
CA LEU A 60 6.07 10.01 -11.48
C LEU A 60 6.63 10.29 -12.87
N LYS A 61 5.80 10.83 -13.77
CA LYS A 61 6.21 11.20 -15.13
C LYS A 61 7.33 12.23 -15.12
N GLU A 62 7.20 13.25 -14.28
CA GLU A 62 8.24 14.29 -14.13
C GLU A 62 9.54 13.71 -13.55
N MET A 63 9.42 12.82 -12.56
CA MET A 63 10.56 12.17 -11.91
C MET A 63 11.40 11.30 -12.87
N ILE A 64 10.79 10.75 -13.92
CA ILE A 64 11.45 9.84 -14.87
C ILE A 64 11.68 10.43 -16.26
N LYS A 65 11.31 11.69 -16.50
CA LYS A 65 11.19 12.29 -17.84
C LYS A 65 12.47 12.24 -18.70
N ASP A 66 13.64 12.24 -18.06
CA ASP A 66 14.95 12.26 -18.72
C ASP A 66 15.70 10.91 -18.59
N ILE A 67 14.99 9.86 -18.16
CA ILE A 67 15.54 8.51 -18.00
C ILE A 67 15.18 7.69 -19.24
N PRO A 68 16.17 7.09 -19.94
CA PRO A 68 15.89 6.17 -21.03
C PRO A 68 15.03 4.99 -20.55
N GLU A 69 14.05 4.58 -21.36
CA GLU A 69 13.10 3.51 -20.99
C GLU A 69 13.83 2.20 -20.60
N GLU A 70 14.90 1.85 -21.29
CA GLU A 70 15.71 0.67 -20.99
C GLU A 70 16.35 0.75 -19.58
N GLU A 71 16.91 1.91 -19.22
CA GLU A 71 17.50 2.12 -17.89
C GLU A 71 16.45 2.11 -16.79
N TYR A 72 15.28 2.69 -17.05
CA TYR A 72 14.14 2.65 -16.16
C TYR A 72 13.70 1.21 -15.88
N ILE A 73 13.47 0.42 -16.94
CA ILE A 73 13.07 -0.98 -16.83
C ILE A 73 14.12 -1.79 -16.06
N LYS A 74 15.40 -1.61 -16.38
CA LYS A 74 16.51 -2.30 -15.69
C LYS A 74 16.55 -1.97 -14.20
N THR A 75 16.31 -0.71 -13.85
CA THR A 75 16.25 -0.22 -12.46
C THR A 75 15.09 -0.86 -11.71
N ILE A 76 13.89 -0.83 -12.29
CA ILE A 76 12.69 -1.45 -11.71
C ILE A 76 12.91 -2.95 -11.47
N ASN A 77 13.47 -3.67 -12.44
CA ASN A 77 13.77 -5.10 -12.31
C ASN A 77 14.77 -5.38 -11.17
N THR A 78 15.79 -4.53 -11.03
CA THR A 78 16.80 -4.65 -9.97
C THR A 78 16.16 -4.42 -8.60
N LEU A 79 15.33 -3.38 -8.45
CA LEU A 79 14.61 -3.09 -7.22
C LEU A 79 13.63 -4.20 -6.83
N ASP A 80 12.91 -4.77 -7.81
CA ASP A 80 12.01 -5.91 -7.56
C ASP A 80 12.77 -7.15 -7.07
N GLN A 81 13.95 -7.43 -7.65
CA GLN A 81 14.80 -8.52 -7.17
C GLN A 81 15.32 -8.28 -5.75
N MET A 82 15.73 -7.06 -5.43
CA MET A 82 16.11 -6.70 -4.06
C MET A 82 14.96 -6.88 -3.08
N LEU A 83 13.75 -6.47 -3.45
CA LEU A 83 12.54 -6.63 -2.64
C LEU A 83 12.21 -8.12 -2.40
N LYS A 84 12.35 -8.97 -3.42
CA LYS A 84 12.20 -10.42 -3.30
C LYS A 84 13.22 -11.01 -2.31
N ASN A 85 14.49 -10.62 -2.42
CA ASN A 85 15.54 -11.09 -1.52
C ASN A 85 15.25 -10.72 -0.04
N VAL A 86 14.82 -9.48 0.21
CA VAL A 86 14.45 -9.01 1.56
C VAL A 86 13.24 -9.77 2.12
N LYS A 87 12.20 -10.00 1.30
CA LYS A 87 11.02 -10.79 1.70
C LYS A 87 11.39 -12.23 2.05
N ASN A 88 12.30 -12.84 1.29
CA ASN A 88 12.78 -14.19 1.56
C ASN A 88 13.57 -14.24 2.88
N MET A 89 14.49 -13.29 3.12
CA MET A 89 15.19 -13.17 4.41
C MET A 89 14.25 -13.03 5.61
N HIS A 90 13.21 -12.18 5.50
CA HIS A 90 12.24 -12.02 6.57
C HIS A 90 11.45 -13.32 6.84
N THR A 91 11.19 -14.11 5.81
CA THR A 91 10.46 -15.38 5.94
C THR A 91 11.33 -16.44 6.62
N GLU A 92 12.62 -16.52 6.27
CA GLU A 92 13.58 -17.41 6.90
C GLU A 92 13.80 -17.06 8.39
N ILE A 93 13.97 -15.78 8.74
CA ILE A 93 14.15 -15.34 10.14
C ILE A 93 12.95 -15.70 11.04
N LYS A 94 11.73 -15.72 10.48
CA LYS A 94 10.52 -16.14 11.21
C LYS A 94 10.37 -17.66 11.34
N LYS A 95 11.12 -18.45 10.57
CA LYS A 95 11.06 -19.92 10.60
C LYS A 95 11.90 -20.52 11.73
N TYR A 96 12.86 -19.74 12.24
CA TYR A 96 13.78 -20.10 13.33
C TYR A 96 13.49 -19.35 14.65
N LYS A 97 12.35 -18.68 14.75
CA LYS A 97 11.78 -18.11 15.98
C LYS A 97 10.46 -18.79 16.29
#